data_AF-A0A426XHS9-F1
#
_entry.id   AF-A0A426XHS9-F1
#
_cell.length_a   1.000
_cell.length_b   1.000
_cell.length_c   1.000
_cell.angle_alpha   90.00
_cell.angle_beta   90.00
_cell.angle_gamma   90.00
#
_symmetry.space_group_name_H-M   'P 1'
#
loop_
_entity.id
_entity.type
_entity.pdbx_description
1 polymer ?
#
loop_
_entity_poly.entity_id
_entity_poly.type
_entity_poly.pdbx_seq_one_letter_code
_entity_poly.pdbx_strand_id
1 'polypeptide(L)'
;MKHETASLLESRSLQYMQQWLSCRDKDHRTEYLLDAMRHYIEAAEVLSGIDAGQKTHNACAQASLLSLQIRIPDINWIALPETKARRVLVEQSRFQEALIVAEAYKLNQPTEWAPVLWNQMLKPDLIEQFVAEFVAVLPLQSTMLLELARYYRNEVAARGDQSHFSVWLSPGGLPAEWIKHLGRSFRTLLKRTRDLRLRMQLATTATGFLDVTNACMKVMDKVPENAGPLILRRGHGGAYLPLM
;
A
#
# COMPACT_ATOMS: atom_id res chain seq x y z
N MET A 1 -5.48 21.63 -30.07
CA MET A 1 -4.04 21.56 -30.38
C MET A 1 -3.27 20.72 -29.35
N LYS A 2 -2.79 21.24 -28.21
CA LYS A 2 -1.90 20.46 -27.31
C LYS A 2 -2.52 19.19 -26.68
N HIS A 3 -3.80 19.22 -26.34
CA HIS A 3 -4.51 18.01 -25.87
C HIS A 3 -4.64 16.95 -26.97
N GLU A 4 -4.90 17.36 -28.22
CA GLU A 4 -5.02 16.44 -29.36
C GLU A 4 -3.67 15.82 -29.71
N THR A 5 -2.59 16.60 -29.63
CA THR A 5 -1.22 16.07 -29.84
C THR A 5 -0.86 15.04 -28.77
N ALA A 6 -1.19 15.29 -27.49
CA ALA A 6 -0.96 14.32 -26.42
C ALA A 6 -1.76 13.03 -26.66
N SER A 7 -3.05 13.13 -27.00
CA SER A 7 -3.88 11.95 -27.31
C SER A 7 -3.37 11.17 -28.52
N LEU A 8 -2.83 11.86 -29.55
CA LEU A 8 -2.19 11.21 -30.69
C LEU A 8 -0.95 10.42 -30.26
N LEU A 9 -0.08 11.00 -29.43
CA LEU A 9 1.11 10.32 -28.90
C LEU A 9 0.75 9.09 -28.06
N GLU A 10 -0.23 9.20 -27.16
CA GLU A 10 -0.75 8.05 -26.39
C GLU A 10 -1.29 6.95 -27.32
N SER A 11 -2.00 7.31 -28.38
CA SER A 11 -2.52 6.34 -29.36
C SER A 11 -1.41 5.61 -30.12
N ARG A 12 -0.33 6.31 -30.48
CA ARG A 12 0.86 5.71 -31.13
C ARG A 12 1.55 4.75 -30.17
N SER A 13 1.69 5.14 -28.90
CA SER A 13 2.24 4.25 -27.88
C SER A 13 1.45 2.94 -27.77
N LEU A 14 0.11 3.03 -27.76
CA LEU A 14 -0.76 1.85 -27.77
C LEU A 14 -0.55 0.96 -29.00
N GLN A 15 -0.35 1.54 -30.19
CA GLN A 15 -0.06 0.79 -31.41
C GLN A 15 1.27 0.03 -31.30
N TYR A 16 2.32 0.68 -30.79
CA TYR A 16 3.62 0.05 -30.56
C TYR A 16 3.54 -1.09 -29.53
N MET A 17 2.77 -0.92 -28.45
CA MET A 17 2.51 -2.00 -27.49
C MET A 17 1.73 -3.17 -28.12
N GLN A 18 0.81 -2.91 -29.04
CA GLN A 18 0.11 -3.98 -29.78
C GLN A 18 1.06 -4.73 -30.71
N GLN A 19 1.95 -4.01 -31.41
CA GLN A 19 2.99 -4.63 -32.23
C GLN A 19 3.91 -5.51 -31.38
N TRP A 20 4.34 -5.03 -30.21
CA TRP A 20 5.10 -5.80 -29.24
C TRP A 20 4.41 -7.11 -28.81
N LEU A 21 3.10 -7.06 -28.53
CA LEU A 21 2.31 -8.24 -28.15
C LEU A 21 2.22 -9.26 -29.29
N SER A 22 2.20 -8.80 -30.54
CA SER A 22 2.12 -9.64 -31.73
C SER A 22 3.47 -10.16 -32.23
N CYS A 23 4.57 -9.53 -31.81
CA CYS A 23 5.91 -9.82 -32.29
C CYS A 23 6.41 -11.17 -31.75
N ARG A 24 6.79 -12.08 -32.65
CA ARG A 24 7.39 -13.38 -32.31
C ARG A 24 8.91 -13.34 -32.20
N ASP A 25 9.53 -12.34 -32.83
CA ASP A 25 10.97 -12.15 -32.80
C ASP A 25 11.38 -11.45 -31.49
N LYS A 26 12.36 -12.02 -30.79
CA LYS A 26 12.82 -11.50 -29.50
C LYS A 26 13.78 -10.32 -29.66
N ASP A 27 14.50 -10.23 -30.78
CA ASP A 27 15.57 -9.26 -30.95
C ASP A 27 15.02 -7.84 -31.16
N HIS A 28 13.94 -7.70 -31.93
CA HIS A 28 13.27 -6.42 -32.20
C HIS A 28 12.19 -6.06 -31.18
N ARG A 29 11.92 -6.95 -30.22
CA ARG A 29 10.83 -6.78 -29.27
C ARG A 29 11.06 -5.58 -28.34
N THR A 30 12.30 -5.30 -27.96
CA THR A 30 12.59 -4.17 -27.06
C THR A 30 12.39 -2.81 -27.74
N GLU A 31 12.63 -2.69 -29.04
CA GLU A 31 12.49 -1.45 -29.80
C GLU A 31 11.06 -0.91 -29.76
N TYR A 32 10.06 -1.78 -29.94
CA TYR A 32 8.65 -1.40 -29.83
C TYR A 32 8.29 -0.83 -28.45
N LEU A 33 8.84 -1.39 -27.35
CA LEU A 33 8.59 -0.83 -26.01
C LEU A 33 9.30 0.48 -25.79
N LEU A 34 10.51 0.65 -26.33
CA LEU A 34 11.25 1.91 -26.25
C LEU A 34 10.51 3.03 -27.00
N ASP A 35 10.00 2.73 -28.21
CA ASP A 35 9.18 3.67 -28.96
C ASP A 35 7.88 3.99 -28.23
N ALA A 36 7.18 3.00 -27.70
CA ALA A 36 5.98 3.23 -26.88
C ALA A 36 6.28 4.13 -25.67
N MET A 37 7.37 3.86 -24.96
CA MET A 37 7.79 4.62 -23.78
C MET A 37 8.12 6.07 -24.15
N ARG A 38 8.86 6.27 -25.24
CA ARG A 38 9.18 7.59 -25.78
C ARG A 38 7.92 8.41 -26.06
N HIS A 39 6.92 7.82 -26.73
CA HIS A 39 5.67 8.51 -27.02
C HIS A 39 4.91 8.91 -25.74
N TYR A 40 4.93 8.09 -24.69
CA TYR A 40 4.34 8.48 -23.40
C TYR A 40 5.12 9.60 -22.69
N ILE A 41 6.46 9.60 -22.77
CA ILE A 41 7.30 10.69 -22.24
C ILE A 41 6.98 12.00 -22.97
N GLU A 42 6.97 11.98 -24.31
CA GLU A 42 6.62 13.15 -25.12
C GLU A 42 5.18 13.63 -24.83
N ALA A 43 4.23 12.70 -24.62
CA ALA A 43 2.87 13.05 -24.22
C ALA A 43 2.84 13.74 -22.85
N ALA A 44 3.60 13.24 -21.88
CA ALA A 44 3.72 13.84 -20.56
C ALA A 44 4.33 15.24 -20.63
N GLU A 45 5.38 15.45 -21.43
CA GLU A 45 5.99 16.77 -21.63
C GLU A 45 4.99 17.77 -22.21
N VAL A 46 4.24 17.38 -23.26
CA VAL A 46 3.20 18.22 -23.86
C VAL A 46 2.10 18.56 -22.84
N LEU A 47 1.63 17.57 -22.08
CA LEU A 47 0.59 17.76 -21.07
C LEU A 47 1.07 18.65 -19.92
N SER A 48 2.32 18.50 -19.47
CA SER A 48 2.92 19.32 -18.43
C SER A 48 2.97 20.81 -18.80
N GLY A 49 3.15 21.11 -20.10
CA GLY A 49 3.10 22.46 -20.65
C GLY A 49 1.69 23.04 -20.81
N ILE A 50 0.64 22.33 -20.37
CA ILE A 50 -0.73 22.80 -20.24
C ILE A 50 -1.11 22.84 -18.76
N ASP A 51 -1.01 21.68 -18.11
CA ASP A 51 -1.38 21.43 -16.72
C ASP A 51 -0.61 20.20 -16.21
N ALA A 52 0.11 20.35 -15.11
CA ALA A 52 0.84 19.27 -14.45
C ALA A 52 -0.10 18.38 -13.59
N GLY A 53 -1.30 18.14 -14.08
CA GLY A 53 -2.36 17.39 -13.39
C GLY A 53 -2.36 15.88 -13.70
N GLN A 54 -3.51 15.25 -13.51
CA GLN A 54 -3.66 13.79 -13.57
C GLN A 54 -3.27 13.17 -14.91
N LYS A 55 -3.49 13.87 -16.04
CA LYS A 55 -3.14 13.35 -17.37
C LYS A 55 -1.63 13.21 -17.54
N THR A 56 -0.87 14.22 -17.11
CA THR A 56 0.59 14.22 -17.10
C THR A 56 1.11 13.08 -16.22
N HIS A 57 0.57 12.96 -15.00
CA HIS A 57 0.91 11.86 -14.09
C HIS A 57 0.64 10.47 -14.70
N ASN A 58 -0.53 10.28 -15.33
CA ASN A 58 -0.86 9.01 -16.00
C ASN A 58 0.13 8.67 -17.11
N ALA A 59 0.52 9.63 -17.95
CA ALA A 59 1.49 9.41 -19.02
C ALA A 59 2.87 9.01 -18.45
N CYS A 60 3.34 9.68 -17.39
CA CYS A 60 4.56 9.29 -16.67
C CYS A 60 4.45 7.87 -16.07
N ALA A 61 3.31 7.51 -15.48
CA ALA A 61 3.09 6.20 -14.91
C ALA A 61 3.13 5.09 -15.98
N GLN A 62 2.54 5.32 -17.15
CA GLN A 62 2.62 4.39 -18.29
C GLN A 62 4.04 4.23 -18.82
N ALA A 63 4.79 5.32 -18.95
CA ALA A 63 6.21 5.27 -19.32
C ALA A 63 7.04 4.48 -18.29
N SER A 64 6.78 4.67 -17.01
CA SER A 64 7.45 3.94 -15.92
C SER A 64 7.12 2.45 -15.95
N LEU A 65 5.88 2.08 -16.26
CA LEU A 65 5.46 0.69 -16.40
C LEU A 65 6.17 0.00 -17.58
N LEU A 66 6.33 0.70 -18.71
CA LEU A 66 7.11 0.20 -19.84
C LEU A 66 8.58 0.02 -19.49
N SER A 67 9.15 0.94 -18.70
CA SER A 67 10.52 0.79 -18.17
C SER A 67 10.67 -0.48 -17.33
N LEU A 68 9.68 -0.81 -16.48
CA LEU A 68 9.68 -2.08 -15.73
C LEU A 68 9.63 -3.29 -16.67
N GLN A 69 8.78 -3.26 -17.70
CA GLN A 69 8.68 -4.35 -18.66
C GLN A 69 10.00 -4.61 -19.41
N ILE A 70 10.75 -3.55 -19.71
CA ILE A 70 12.07 -3.65 -20.36
C ILE A 70 13.11 -4.19 -19.38
N ARG A 71 13.14 -3.69 -18.14
CA ARG A 71 14.16 -4.03 -17.14
C ARG A 71 13.96 -5.40 -16.51
N ILE A 72 12.73 -5.86 -16.40
CA ILE A 72 12.33 -7.10 -15.71
C ILE A 72 11.42 -7.90 -16.67
N PRO A 73 11.96 -8.46 -17.75
CA PRO A 73 11.16 -9.08 -18.81
C PRO A 73 10.49 -10.40 -18.41
N ASP A 74 10.95 -11.04 -17.32
CA ASP A 74 10.41 -12.30 -16.82
C ASP A 74 9.00 -12.15 -16.21
N ILE A 75 8.65 -10.92 -15.82
CA ILE A 75 7.32 -10.58 -15.33
C ILE A 75 6.58 -9.84 -16.44
N ASN A 76 5.30 -10.18 -16.65
CA ASN A 76 4.45 -9.41 -17.54
C ASN A 76 3.80 -8.26 -16.75
N TRP A 77 4.18 -7.02 -17.07
CA TRP A 77 3.74 -5.81 -16.38
C TRP A 77 2.65 -5.06 -17.14
N ILE A 78 2.64 -5.17 -18.47
CA ILE A 78 1.77 -4.39 -19.36
C ILE A 78 0.58 -5.21 -19.87
N ALA A 79 -0.44 -4.50 -20.35
CA ALA A 79 -1.67 -5.07 -20.92
C ALA A 79 -2.39 -6.07 -20.00
N LEU A 80 -2.23 -5.93 -18.68
CA LEU A 80 -2.91 -6.75 -17.70
C LEU A 80 -4.37 -6.30 -17.49
N PRO A 81 -5.31 -7.25 -17.32
CA PRO A 81 -6.60 -6.93 -16.72
C PRO A 81 -6.40 -6.54 -15.25
N GLU A 82 -7.35 -5.77 -14.73
CA GLU A 82 -7.32 -5.19 -13.38
C GLU A 82 -7.04 -6.21 -12.27
N THR A 83 -7.61 -7.42 -12.37
CA THR A 83 -7.40 -8.50 -11.40
C THR A 83 -5.95 -9.01 -11.38
N LYS A 84 -5.31 -9.11 -12.56
CA LYS A 84 -3.89 -9.48 -12.65
C LYS A 84 -2.98 -8.34 -12.21
N ALA A 85 -3.32 -7.10 -12.54
CA ALA A 85 -2.58 -5.92 -12.08
C ALA A 85 -2.54 -5.84 -10.55
N ARG A 86 -3.67 -6.07 -9.87
CA ARG A 86 -3.71 -6.17 -8.40
C ARG A 86 -2.82 -7.28 -7.84
N ARG A 87 -2.81 -8.45 -8.48
CA ARG A 87 -1.93 -9.55 -8.06
C ARG A 87 -0.46 -9.15 -8.19
N VAL A 88 -0.06 -8.60 -9.33
CA VAL A 88 1.30 -8.11 -9.57
C VAL A 88 1.66 -7.05 -8.52
N LEU A 89 0.77 -6.09 -8.25
CA LEU A 89 0.95 -5.06 -7.21
C LEU A 89 1.28 -5.65 -5.84
N VAL A 90 0.52 -6.66 -5.39
CA VAL A 90 0.71 -7.31 -4.08
C VAL A 90 2.01 -8.11 -4.01
N GLU A 91 2.43 -8.73 -5.12
CA GLU A 91 3.60 -9.59 -5.17
C GLU A 91 4.93 -8.83 -5.07
N GLN A 92 4.96 -7.54 -5.40
CA GLN A 92 6.19 -6.73 -5.44
C GLN A 92 6.86 -6.60 -4.07
N SER A 93 8.17 -6.83 -4.02
CA SER A 93 8.99 -6.64 -2.82
C SER A 93 9.53 -5.23 -2.66
N ARG A 94 9.60 -4.45 -3.74
CA ARG A 94 10.09 -3.07 -3.74
C ARG A 94 8.93 -2.09 -3.84
N PHE A 95 8.92 -1.07 -2.99
CA PHE A 95 7.83 -0.10 -2.96
C PHE A 95 7.73 0.68 -4.28
N GLN A 96 8.85 1.06 -4.87
CA GLN A 96 8.84 1.81 -6.13
C GLN A 96 8.21 1.01 -7.29
N GLU A 97 8.46 -0.29 -7.37
CA GLU A 97 7.84 -1.16 -8.39
C GLU A 97 6.33 -1.30 -8.14
N ALA A 98 5.93 -1.50 -6.88
CA ALA A 98 4.52 -1.51 -6.49
C ALA A 98 3.82 -0.18 -6.84
N LEU A 99 4.46 0.96 -6.57
CA LEU A 99 3.91 2.28 -6.84
C LEU A 99 3.69 2.51 -8.33
N ILE A 100 4.66 2.14 -9.18
CA ILE A 100 4.52 2.24 -10.63
C ILE A 100 3.30 1.45 -11.12
N VAL A 101 3.11 0.22 -10.63
CA VAL A 101 1.93 -0.60 -10.98
C VAL A 101 0.65 0.06 -10.47
N ALA A 102 0.64 0.54 -9.23
CA ALA A 102 -0.52 1.19 -8.64
C ALA A 102 -0.93 2.45 -9.42
N GLU A 103 0.02 3.26 -9.84
CA GLU A 103 -0.24 4.48 -10.61
C GLU A 103 -0.70 4.17 -12.03
N ALA A 104 0.02 3.29 -12.74
CA ALA A 104 -0.29 2.98 -14.14
C ALA A 104 -1.67 2.30 -14.30
N TYR A 105 -2.07 1.48 -13.33
CA TYR A 105 -3.37 0.79 -13.33
C TYR A 105 -4.46 1.52 -12.54
N LYS A 106 -4.20 2.72 -12.01
CA LYS A 106 -5.15 3.49 -11.18
C LYS A 106 -5.61 2.74 -9.92
N LEU A 107 -4.72 1.92 -9.36
CA LEU A 107 -4.90 1.17 -8.12
C LEU A 107 -4.23 1.87 -6.92
N ASN A 108 -3.93 3.16 -7.01
CA ASN A 108 -3.32 3.92 -5.91
C ASN A 108 -4.35 4.41 -4.86
N GLN A 109 -5.39 3.61 -4.62
CA GLN A 109 -6.38 3.88 -3.58
C GLN A 109 -5.93 3.26 -2.25
N PRO A 110 -6.27 3.86 -1.10
CA PRO A 110 -5.81 3.40 0.21
C PRO A 110 -6.11 1.92 0.50
N THR A 111 -7.28 1.44 0.08
CA THR A 111 -7.72 0.05 0.27
C THR A 111 -6.90 -0.96 -0.53
N GLU A 112 -6.34 -0.55 -1.67
CA GLU A 112 -5.49 -1.43 -2.52
C GLU A 112 -4.14 -1.71 -1.86
N TRP A 113 -3.68 -0.83 -0.96
CA TRP A 113 -2.39 -0.96 -0.27
C TRP A 113 -2.43 -1.84 0.97
N ALA A 114 -3.60 -2.13 1.53
CA ALA A 114 -3.74 -3.04 2.67
C ALA A 114 -3.20 -4.47 2.36
N PRO A 115 -3.59 -5.15 1.26
CA PRO A 115 -3.03 -6.46 0.92
C PRO A 115 -1.55 -6.40 0.56
N VAL A 116 -1.05 -5.30 0.00
CA VAL A 116 0.37 -5.10 -0.31
C VAL A 116 1.19 -5.07 0.99
N LEU A 117 0.81 -4.22 1.94
CA LEU A 117 1.47 -4.11 3.24
C LEU A 117 1.38 -5.43 4.02
N TRP A 118 0.23 -6.12 3.96
CA TRP A 118 0.07 -7.45 4.55
C TRP A 118 1.09 -8.44 3.98
N ASN A 119 1.20 -8.54 2.66
CA ASN A 119 2.16 -9.44 2.01
C ASN A 119 3.62 -9.10 2.37
N GLN A 120 3.94 -7.83 2.61
CA GLN A 120 5.27 -7.46 3.11
C GLN A 120 5.47 -7.81 4.58
N MET A 121 4.44 -7.77 5.42
CA MET A 121 4.57 -8.16 6.83
C MET A 121 4.89 -9.66 6.99
N LEU A 122 4.55 -10.45 5.97
CA LEU A 122 4.96 -11.83 5.75
C LEU A 122 6.40 -11.94 5.19
N LYS A 123 7.22 -10.88 5.19
CA LYS A 123 8.60 -10.93 4.70
C LYS A 123 9.48 -10.15 5.69
N PRO A 124 10.03 -10.83 6.72
CA PRO A 124 10.71 -10.17 7.83
C PRO A 124 11.82 -9.20 7.41
N ASP A 125 12.55 -9.54 6.34
CA ASP A 125 13.70 -8.76 5.88
C ASP A 125 13.33 -7.53 5.04
N LEU A 126 12.07 -7.43 4.58
CA LEU A 126 11.66 -6.42 3.60
C LEU A 126 10.71 -5.37 4.17
N ILE A 127 9.92 -5.72 5.19
CA ILE A 127 8.86 -4.84 5.69
C ILE A 127 9.37 -3.49 6.19
N GLU A 128 10.49 -3.44 6.91
CA GLU A 128 10.96 -2.19 7.50
C GLU A 128 11.37 -1.17 6.42
N GLN A 129 12.11 -1.63 5.40
CA GLN A 129 12.49 -0.81 4.25
C GLN A 129 11.25 -0.41 3.44
N PHE A 130 10.39 -1.36 3.10
CA PHE A 130 9.19 -1.10 2.31
C PHE A 130 8.29 -0.05 2.98
N VAL A 131 8.05 -0.18 4.30
CA VAL A 131 7.20 0.77 5.04
C VAL A 131 7.91 2.11 5.20
N ALA A 132 9.24 2.17 5.28
CA ALA A 132 9.99 3.44 5.27
C ALA A 132 9.83 4.19 3.94
N GLU A 133 10.00 3.50 2.82
CA GLU A 133 9.79 4.07 1.47
C GLU A 133 8.33 4.47 1.26
N PHE A 134 7.38 3.62 1.67
CA PHE A 134 5.95 3.89 1.58
C PHE A 134 5.58 5.21 2.26
N VAL A 135 5.96 5.40 3.54
CA VAL A 135 5.55 6.59 4.30
C VAL A 135 6.26 7.88 3.86
N ALA A 136 7.34 7.76 3.09
CA ALA A 136 8.00 8.91 2.48
C ALA A 136 7.23 9.48 1.28
N VAL A 137 6.35 8.67 0.65
CA VAL A 137 5.62 9.03 -0.57
C VAL A 137 4.11 9.08 -0.34
N LEU A 138 3.55 8.12 0.40
CA LEU A 138 2.11 7.97 0.63
C LEU A 138 1.76 8.02 2.13
N PRO A 139 0.64 8.64 2.51
CA PRO A 139 0.22 8.69 3.91
C PRO A 139 -0.33 7.34 4.38
N LEU A 140 -0.07 7.01 5.66
CA LEU A 140 -0.74 5.89 6.34
C LEU A 140 -2.19 6.27 6.66
N GLN A 141 -3.11 5.95 5.76
CA GLN A 141 -4.53 6.25 5.94
C GLN A 141 -5.22 5.30 6.92
N SER A 142 -6.17 5.82 7.69
CA SER A 142 -6.88 5.06 8.72
C SER A 142 -7.66 3.86 8.17
N THR A 143 -8.32 4.01 7.02
CA THR A 143 -9.08 2.94 6.35
C THR A 143 -8.20 1.73 6.03
N MET A 144 -7.07 1.97 5.38
CA MET A 144 -6.05 0.96 5.06
C MET A 144 -5.52 0.27 6.32
N LEU A 145 -5.17 1.04 7.36
CA LEU A 145 -4.63 0.49 8.60
C LEU A 145 -5.67 -0.39 9.33
N LEU A 146 -6.95 -0.01 9.31
CA LEU A 146 -8.02 -0.77 9.92
C LEU A 146 -8.28 -2.10 9.19
N GLU A 147 -8.20 -2.11 7.86
CA GLU A 147 -8.24 -3.35 7.08
C GLU A 147 -7.06 -4.26 7.41
N LEU A 148 -5.86 -3.70 7.49
CA LEU A 148 -4.66 -4.43 7.86
C LEU A 148 -4.75 -5.02 9.28
N ALA A 149 -5.36 -4.29 10.22
CA ALA A 149 -5.63 -4.79 11.57
C ALA A 149 -6.61 -5.99 11.56
N ARG A 150 -7.60 -6.00 10.67
CA ARG A 150 -8.52 -7.13 10.49
C ARG A 150 -7.80 -8.33 9.88
N TYR A 151 -6.93 -8.13 8.89
CA TYR A 151 -6.10 -9.22 8.34
C TYR A 151 -5.25 -9.86 9.42
N TYR A 152 -4.56 -9.05 10.24
CA TYR A 152 -3.78 -9.53 11.37
C TYR A 152 -4.64 -10.36 12.34
N ARG A 153 -5.78 -9.83 12.77
CA ARG A 153 -6.68 -10.54 13.69
C ARG A 153 -7.13 -11.89 13.13
N ASN A 154 -7.55 -11.91 11.86
CA ASN A 154 -8.05 -13.12 11.21
C ASN A 154 -6.97 -14.18 11.12
N GLU A 155 -5.73 -13.79 10.77
CA GLU A 155 -4.59 -14.69 10.70
C GLU A 155 -4.24 -15.27 12.07
N VAL A 156 -4.21 -14.43 13.11
CA VAL A 156 -3.93 -14.87 14.49
C VAL A 156 -5.06 -15.77 15.01
N ALA A 157 -6.32 -15.43 14.76
CA ALA A 157 -7.46 -16.22 15.19
C ALA A 157 -7.50 -17.60 14.51
N ALA A 158 -7.27 -17.65 13.19
CA ALA A 158 -7.20 -18.89 12.44
C ALA A 158 -6.08 -19.84 12.93
N ARG A 159 -5.02 -19.29 13.54
CA ARG A 159 -3.88 -20.05 14.07
C ARG A 159 -3.97 -20.33 15.57
N GLY A 160 -4.66 -19.48 16.35
CA GLY A 160 -4.87 -19.66 17.79
C GLY A 160 -5.70 -20.91 18.13
N ASP A 161 -6.60 -21.32 17.23
CA ASP A 161 -7.35 -22.58 17.32
C ASP A 161 -6.52 -23.82 16.91
N GLN A 162 -5.34 -23.64 16.32
CA GLN A 162 -4.46 -24.73 15.84
C GLN A 162 -3.39 -25.15 16.86
N SER A 163 -3.69 -25.10 18.16
CA SER A 163 -2.78 -25.59 19.20
C SER A 163 -2.52 -27.11 19.15
N HIS A 164 -3.23 -27.86 18.30
CA HIS A 164 -3.13 -29.32 18.23
C HIS A 164 -2.83 -29.93 16.85
N PHE A 165 -2.63 -29.16 15.78
CA PHE A 165 -2.26 -29.73 14.49
C PHE A 165 -1.12 -28.94 13.84
N SER A 166 0.10 -29.33 14.18
CA SER A 166 1.13 -29.42 13.15
C SER A 166 0.54 -30.23 11.99
N VAL A 167 0.69 -29.75 10.74
CA VAL A 167 0.45 -30.49 9.48
C VAL A 167 -0.91 -30.20 8.79
N TRP A 168 -0.84 -29.32 7.77
CA TRP A 168 -1.72 -29.15 6.58
C TRP A 168 -2.93 -28.20 6.75
N LEU A 169 -3.20 -27.20 5.90
CA LEU A 169 -3.21 -27.15 4.42
C LEU A 169 -2.89 -25.74 3.86
N SER A 170 -1.65 -25.56 3.40
CA SER A 170 -1.20 -24.78 2.23
C SER A 170 0.29 -25.08 2.08
N PRO A 171 0.86 -25.22 0.87
CA PRO A 171 2.30 -25.31 0.73
C PRO A 171 2.90 -23.98 1.23
N GLY A 172 3.42 -23.96 2.45
CA GLY A 172 3.94 -22.73 3.08
C GLY A 172 3.29 -22.30 4.40
N GLY A 173 2.75 -23.23 5.21
CA GLY A 173 2.38 -22.93 6.59
C GLY A 173 3.51 -22.22 7.35
N LEU A 174 3.31 -20.94 7.66
CA LEU A 174 4.38 -20.08 8.19
C LEU A 174 4.81 -20.55 9.60
N PRO A 175 6.11 -20.80 9.85
CA PRO A 175 6.65 -21.30 11.12
C PRO A 175 6.23 -20.48 12.35
N ALA A 176 6.28 -21.05 13.55
CA ALA A 176 5.94 -20.32 14.80
C ALA A 176 6.72 -19.00 14.99
N GLU A 177 7.96 -18.94 14.50
CA GLU A 177 8.77 -17.71 14.49
C GLU A 177 8.12 -16.58 13.68
N TRP A 178 7.34 -16.90 12.65
CA TRP A 178 6.64 -15.91 11.85
C TRP A 178 5.53 -15.20 12.59
N ILE A 179 4.89 -15.83 13.59
CA ILE A 179 3.89 -15.14 14.44
C ILE A 179 4.58 -14.05 15.26
N LYS A 180 5.79 -14.32 15.78
CA LYS A 180 6.60 -13.32 16.47
C LYS A 180 7.02 -12.19 15.54
N HIS A 181 7.45 -12.52 14.31
CA HIS A 181 7.78 -11.52 13.29
C HIS A 181 6.58 -10.66 12.92
N LEU A 182 5.43 -11.27 12.65
CA LEU A 182 4.20 -10.57 12.31
C LEU A 182 3.76 -9.62 13.44
N GLY A 183 3.82 -10.09 14.69
CA GLY A 183 3.56 -9.25 15.87
C GLY A 183 4.55 -8.08 15.99
N ARG A 184 5.83 -8.29 15.68
CA ARG A 184 6.85 -7.23 15.66
C ARG A 184 6.58 -6.21 14.55
N SER A 185 6.28 -6.67 13.34
CA SER A 185 5.94 -5.82 12.19
C SER A 185 4.71 -4.95 12.48
N PHE A 186 3.64 -5.55 13.02
CA PHE A 186 2.43 -4.81 13.37
C PHE A 186 2.68 -3.82 14.51
N ARG A 187 3.51 -4.17 15.49
CA ARG A 187 3.93 -3.26 16.56
C ARG A 187 4.73 -2.06 16.04
N THR A 188 5.58 -2.25 15.04
CA THR A 188 6.28 -1.14 14.35
C THR A 188 5.28 -0.21 13.67
N LEU A 189 4.26 -0.75 13.02
CA LEU A 189 3.17 0.05 12.43
C LEU A 189 2.42 0.87 13.50
N LEU A 190 2.03 0.26 14.62
CA LEU A 190 1.37 0.95 15.74
C LEU A 190 2.21 2.12 16.27
N LYS A 191 3.53 1.96 16.37
CA LYS A 191 4.44 3.04 16.78
C LYS A 191 4.46 4.21 15.78
N ARG A 192 4.35 3.93 14.48
CA ARG A 192 4.31 4.95 13.41
C ARG A 192 2.96 5.69 13.36
N THR A 193 1.86 5.07 13.80
CA THR A 193 0.55 5.73 13.91
C THR A 193 0.57 6.78 15.02
N ARG A 194 0.71 8.06 14.68
CA ARG A 194 0.82 9.17 15.66
C ARG A 194 -0.50 9.49 16.37
N ASP A 195 -1.63 9.35 15.68
CA ASP A 195 -2.95 9.54 16.27
C ASP A 195 -3.22 8.45 17.32
N LEU A 196 -3.34 8.87 18.58
CA LEU A 196 -3.56 7.98 19.73
C LEU A 196 -4.90 7.24 19.67
N ARG A 197 -5.97 7.87 19.16
CA ARG A 197 -7.28 7.23 19.04
C ARG A 197 -7.23 6.14 17.98
N LEU A 198 -6.64 6.45 16.83
CA LEU A 198 -6.43 5.48 15.77
C LEU A 198 -5.52 4.34 16.24
N ARG A 199 -4.40 4.65 16.89
CA ARG A 199 -3.48 3.64 17.45
C ARG A 199 -4.20 2.70 18.42
N MET A 200 -5.02 3.24 19.32
CA MET A 200 -5.84 2.43 20.24
C MET A 200 -6.85 1.56 19.48
N GLN A 201 -7.55 2.12 18.48
CA GLN A 201 -8.51 1.39 17.66
C GLN A 201 -7.84 0.24 16.90
N LEU A 202 -6.65 0.47 16.33
CA LEU A 202 -5.87 -0.56 15.64
C LEU A 202 -5.45 -1.69 16.57
N ALA A 203 -4.88 -1.35 17.73
CA ALA A 203 -4.46 -2.33 18.74
C ALA A 203 -5.64 -3.15 19.27
N THR A 204 -6.81 -2.51 19.46
CA THR A 204 -8.04 -3.19 19.88
C THR A 204 -8.60 -4.10 18.78
N THR A 205 -8.57 -3.65 17.53
CA THR A 205 -9.07 -4.42 16.38
C THR A 205 -8.20 -5.64 16.11
N ALA A 206 -6.87 -5.47 16.13
CA ALA A 206 -5.90 -6.54 15.86
C ALA A 206 -5.86 -7.62 16.95
N THR A 207 -6.22 -7.26 18.19
CA THR A 207 -6.05 -8.07 19.42
C THR A 207 -4.59 -8.42 19.73
N GLY A 208 -4.28 -8.83 20.97
CA GLY A 208 -2.91 -9.20 21.35
C GLY A 208 -1.94 -8.05 21.68
N PHE A 209 -2.41 -6.79 21.71
CA PHE A 209 -1.60 -5.59 22.01
C PHE A 209 -2.15 -4.81 23.22
N LEU A 210 -2.48 -5.51 24.32
CA LEU A 210 -3.06 -4.90 25.53
C LEU A 210 -2.15 -3.84 26.16
N ASP A 211 -0.84 -4.02 26.06
CA ASP A 211 0.14 -3.05 26.51
C ASP A 211 0.01 -1.71 25.76
N VAL A 212 -0.26 -1.76 24.45
CA VAL A 212 -0.47 -0.57 23.62
C VAL A 212 -1.81 0.10 23.92
N THR A 213 -2.89 -0.67 24.07
CA THR A 213 -4.21 -0.11 24.40
C THR A 213 -4.19 0.57 25.76
N ASN A 214 -3.61 -0.07 26.78
CA ASN A 214 -3.46 0.51 28.12
C ASN A 214 -2.59 1.77 28.11
N ALA A 215 -1.49 1.77 27.35
CA ALA A 215 -0.65 2.96 27.21
C ALA A 215 -1.41 4.12 26.54
N CYS A 216 -2.20 3.86 25.50
CA CYS A 216 -3.01 4.89 24.84
C CYS A 216 -4.10 5.43 25.78
N MET A 217 -4.84 4.54 26.48
CA MET A 217 -5.85 4.94 27.47
C MET A 217 -5.24 5.82 28.55
N LYS A 218 -4.11 5.41 29.15
CA LYS A 218 -3.42 6.19 30.18
C LYS A 218 -3.05 7.60 29.72
N VAL A 219 -2.70 7.79 28.45
CA VAL A 219 -2.36 9.12 27.91
C VAL A 219 -3.62 9.94 27.64
N MET A 220 -4.69 9.33 27.13
CA MET A 220 -5.95 10.02 26.85
C MET A 220 -6.76 10.35 28.10
N ASP A 221 -6.61 9.57 29.17
CA ASP A 221 -7.24 9.81 30.47
C ASP A 221 -6.55 10.93 31.27
N LYS A 222 -5.41 11.45 30.80
CA LYS A 222 -4.75 12.60 31.43
C LYS A 222 -5.62 13.83 31.28
N VAL A 223 -6.05 14.35 32.41
CA VAL A 223 -6.61 15.70 32.53
C VAL A 223 -5.53 16.72 32.10
N PRO A 224 -5.84 17.69 31.21
CA PRO A 224 -4.91 18.75 30.85
C PRO A 224 -4.43 19.49 32.10
N GLU A 225 -3.13 19.82 32.20
CA GLU A 225 -2.58 20.55 33.35
C GLU A 225 -3.22 21.95 33.53
N ASN A 226 -3.79 22.50 32.44
CA ASN A 226 -4.49 23.78 32.41
C ASN A 226 -6.00 23.64 32.70
N ALA A 227 -6.50 22.43 32.92
CA ALA A 227 -7.89 22.25 33.31
C ALA A 227 -8.04 22.73 34.75
N GLY A 228 -8.84 23.78 34.95
CA GLY A 228 -9.33 24.16 36.28
C GLY A 228 -9.99 22.96 36.97
N PRO A 229 -10.28 23.04 38.28
CA PRO A 229 -10.75 21.89 39.04
C PRO A 229 -11.94 21.22 38.34
N LEU A 230 -11.82 19.91 38.10
CA LEU A 230 -12.82 19.14 37.35
C LEU A 230 -13.63 18.29 38.33
N ILE A 231 -14.96 18.39 38.28
CA ILE A 231 -15.85 17.53 39.07
C ILE A 231 -16.27 16.33 38.22
N LEU A 232 -15.99 15.12 38.73
CA LEU A 232 -16.58 13.89 38.21
C LEU A 232 -18.07 13.87 38.54
N ARG A 233 -18.92 14.04 37.51
CA ARG A 233 -20.36 13.86 37.69
C ARG A 233 -20.63 12.38 37.96
N ARG A 234 -21.17 12.07 39.13
CA ARG A 234 -21.54 10.69 39.51
C ARG A 234 -22.69 10.21 38.61
N GLY A 235 -22.38 9.38 37.61
CA GLY A 235 -23.36 8.73 36.75
C GLY A 235 -22.87 8.58 35.31
N HIS A 236 -22.36 7.39 34.99
CA HIS A 236 -22.18 6.80 33.64
C HIS A 236 -21.63 7.71 32.52
N GLY A 237 -20.33 7.59 32.25
CA GLY A 237 -19.67 8.12 31.04
C GLY A 237 -18.92 9.41 31.32
N GLY A 238 -17.61 9.29 31.58
CA GLY A 238 -16.73 10.37 32.01
C GLY A 238 -16.62 11.53 31.04
N ALA A 239 -17.47 12.54 31.22
CA ALA A 239 -17.27 13.88 30.71
C ALA A 239 -16.94 14.80 31.90
N TYR A 240 -15.73 15.34 31.92
CA TYR A 240 -15.32 16.35 32.89
C TYR A 240 -15.84 17.72 32.46
N LEU A 241 -16.42 18.48 33.38
CA LEU A 241 -16.83 19.87 33.16
C LEU A 241 -15.87 20.82 33.91
N PRO A 242 -15.47 21.95 33.30
CA PRO A 242 -14.69 22.96 33.98
C PRO A 242 -15.54 23.65 35.06
N LEU A 243 -14.99 23.77 36.26
CA LEU A 243 -15.52 24.67 37.28
C LEU A 243 -15.26 26.12 36.86
N MET A 244 -16.33 26.89 36.65
CA MET A 244 -16.27 28.34 36.79
C MET A 244 -16.17 28.71 38.26
#